data_AF-A0A923B5K4-F1
#
_entry.id   AF-A0A923B5K4-F1
#
_cell.length_a   1.000
_cell.length_b   1.000
_cell.length_c   1.000
_cell.angle_alpha   90.00
_cell.angle_beta   90.00
_cell.angle_gamma   90.00
#
_symmetry.space_group_name_H-M   'P 1'
#
loop_
_entity.id
_entity.type
_entity.pdbx_description
1 polymer ?
#
loop_
_entity_poly.entity_id
_entity_poly.type
_entity_poly.pdbx_seq_one_letter_code
_entity_poly.pdbx_strand_id
1 'polypeptide(L)'
;SGRLGLPLPPGVSPTLRNAAAVIVTAELPAFAKPGQRIDITVSTLGQASSLRGGALVLTPLYGADGQIYAMAQGNIAVGGLGVSGRDGSQVSVNVATVGRIADGASVERAVATGFETAPALKFNLHKADFLTAARVRDAINARYPGTASIADGVSIALALPLGNDARSGLMAEIEMLPVTPAPVAAKVVVNSRTGTVVINDAVRLAPAAVSHGKLVIRIDENPTVVQPAPFSQGQTAVEQSSDISIEEQSSRVAYLPAAASLNDVVDALNLLGVGAADLVVILESLKQAGSLQAEMVVL
;
A
#
# COMPACT_ATOMS: atom_id res chain seq x y z
N SER A 1 -30.08 26.70 -18.20
CA SER A 1 -30.83 26.63 -16.92
C SER A 1 -29.81 26.37 -15.81
N GLY A 2 -29.19 27.43 -15.28
CA GLY A 2 -28.14 27.32 -14.26
C GLY A 2 -28.74 27.55 -12.88
N ARG A 3 -28.84 26.51 -12.07
CA ARG A 3 -29.25 26.59 -10.67
C ARG A 3 -27.99 26.42 -9.83
N LEU A 4 -27.46 27.56 -9.36
CA LEU A 4 -26.39 27.75 -8.35
C LEU A 4 -24.94 27.69 -8.88
N GLY A 5 -24.46 28.88 -9.19
CA GLY A 5 -23.16 29.28 -9.72
C GLY A 5 -23.41 30.59 -10.46
N LEU A 6 -22.73 31.69 -10.11
CA LEU A 6 -23.06 33.03 -10.64
C LEU A 6 -23.00 33.01 -12.19
N PRO A 7 -24.14 33.07 -12.91
CA PRO A 7 -24.11 32.96 -14.36
C PRO A 7 -23.58 34.29 -14.92
N LEU A 8 -22.34 34.27 -15.41
CA LEU A 8 -21.78 35.42 -16.10
C LEU A 8 -22.39 35.48 -17.52
N PRO A 9 -22.91 36.64 -17.95
CA PRO A 9 -23.39 36.81 -19.32
C PRO A 9 -22.26 36.54 -20.33
N PRO A 10 -22.56 35.98 -21.52
CA PRO A 10 -21.56 35.81 -22.57
C PRO A 10 -20.92 37.16 -22.93
N GLY A 11 -19.58 37.22 -22.90
CA GLY A 11 -18.82 38.46 -23.16
C GLY A 11 -18.48 39.30 -21.93
N VAL A 12 -18.91 38.91 -20.71
CA VAL A 12 -18.50 39.58 -19.47
C VAL A 12 -17.31 38.85 -18.86
N SER A 13 -16.13 39.46 -18.93
CA SER A 13 -14.96 39.09 -18.14
C SER A 13 -14.94 39.98 -16.88
N PRO A 14 -15.53 39.54 -15.75
CA PRO A 14 -15.48 40.36 -14.56
C PRO A 14 -14.01 40.40 -14.12
N THR A 15 -13.43 41.60 -14.05
CA THR A 15 -12.07 41.81 -13.52
C THR A 15 -12.11 41.65 -12.00
N LEU A 16 -12.32 40.40 -11.56
CA LEU A 16 -12.46 40.04 -10.15
C LEU A 16 -11.07 39.91 -9.53
N ARG A 17 -10.52 41.04 -9.08
CA ARG A 17 -9.24 41.04 -8.35
C ARG A 17 -9.25 40.11 -7.12
N ASN A 18 -10.43 39.84 -6.54
CA ASN A 18 -10.63 39.03 -5.33
C ASN A 18 -11.64 37.86 -5.51
N ALA A 19 -11.82 37.34 -6.72
CA ALA A 19 -12.58 36.10 -6.91
C ALA A 19 -11.79 35.13 -7.78
N ALA A 20 -11.97 33.83 -7.49
CA ALA A 20 -11.34 32.75 -8.24
C ALA A 20 -12.42 31.79 -8.76
N ALA A 21 -12.29 31.37 -10.01
CA ALA A 21 -12.96 30.15 -10.45
C ALA A 21 -12.24 28.96 -9.80
N VAL A 22 -12.99 27.95 -9.35
CA VAL A 22 -12.43 26.79 -8.64
C VAL A 22 -13.10 25.48 -9.09
N ILE A 23 -12.34 24.39 -9.06
CA ILE A 23 -12.84 23.02 -9.03
C ILE A 23 -12.97 22.61 -7.57
N VAL A 24 -14.07 21.92 -7.25
CA VAL A 24 -14.27 21.28 -5.94
C VAL A 24 -14.38 19.78 -6.16
N THR A 25 -13.57 19.01 -5.44
CA THR A 25 -13.62 17.55 -5.42
C THR A 25 -13.84 17.04 -4.01
N ALA A 26 -14.51 15.90 -3.90
CA ALA A 26 -14.74 15.20 -2.63
C ALA A 26 -14.74 13.70 -2.89
N GLU A 27 -14.33 12.94 -1.89
CA GLU A 27 -14.51 11.50 -1.86
C GLU A 27 -15.75 11.20 -1.03
N LEU A 28 -16.72 10.48 -1.60
CA LEU A 28 -17.93 10.10 -0.90
C LEU A 28 -17.72 8.71 -0.26
N PRO A 29 -17.66 8.61 1.08
CA PRO A 29 -17.43 7.34 1.74
C PRO A 29 -18.55 6.33 1.49
N ALA A 30 -18.22 5.04 1.54
CA ALA A 30 -19.22 3.99 1.52
C ALA A 30 -20.18 4.15 2.71
N PHE A 31 -21.46 3.86 2.48
CA PHE A 31 -22.54 3.99 3.49
C PHE A 31 -22.80 5.41 4.02
N ALA A 32 -22.19 6.45 3.44
CA ALA A 32 -22.47 7.83 3.80
C ALA A 32 -23.97 8.15 3.70
N LYS A 33 -24.49 8.84 4.72
CA LYS A 33 -25.93 9.16 4.87
C LYS A 33 -26.19 10.64 4.63
N PRO A 34 -27.40 10.99 4.14
CA PRO A 34 -27.79 12.39 4.04
C PRO A 34 -27.61 13.14 5.37
N GLY A 35 -27.04 14.33 5.31
CA GLY A 35 -26.69 15.17 6.47
C GLY A 35 -25.31 14.92 7.07
N GLN A 36 -24.63 13.81 6.74
CA GLN A 36 -23.23 13.62 7.15
C GLN A 36 -22.33 14.61 6.41
N ARG A 37 -21.27 15.03 7.10
CA ARG A 37 -20.27 15.92 6.53
C ARG A 37 -19.12 15.11 5.91
N ILE A 38 -18.57 15.62 4.81
CA ILE A 38 -17.38 15.09 4.15
C ILE A 38 -16.40 16.21 3.84
N ASP A 39 -15.12 15.85 3.84
CA ASP A 39 -14.04 16.72 3.45
C ASP A 39 -14.09 17.03 1.94
N ILE A 40 -13.73 18.25 1.59
CA ILE A 40 -13.61 18.68 0.20
C ILE A 40 -12.28 19.35 -0.07
N THR A 41 -11.78 19.15 -1.28
CA THR A 41 -10.60 19.84 -1.82
C THR A 41 -11.06 20.87 -2.84
N VAL A 42 -10.54 22.08 -2.71
CA VAL A 42 -10.82 23.22 -3.59
C VAL A 42 -9.53 23.61 -4.29
N SER A 43 -9.56 23.63 -5.62
CA SER A 43 -8.40 23.96 -6.46
C SER A 43 -8.77 25.07 -7.43
N THR A 44 -7.89 26.04 -7.64
CA THR A 44 -8.16 27.13 -8.59
C THR A 44 -8.27 26.64 -10.04
N LEU A 45 -9.23 27.18 -10.78
CA LEU A 45 -9.30 27.13 -12.23
C LEU A 45 -8.72 28.44 -12.80
N GLY A 46 -7.47 28.41 -13.25
CA GLY A 46 -6.83 29.54 -13.94
C GLY A 46 -5.82 30.31 -13.09
N GLN A 47 -5.82 31.65 -13.21
CA GLN A 47 -4.71 32.55 -12.82
C GLN A 47 -4.79 33.09 -11.37
N ALA A 48 -5.57 32.47 -10.48
CA ALA A 48 -5.65 32.96 -9.09
C ALA A 48 -4.31 32.72 -8.36
N SER A 49 -3.77 33.76 -7.72
CA SER A 49 -2.47 33.69 -7.02
C SER A 49 -2.54 33.00 -5.66
N SER A 50 -3.71 33.01 -5.01
CA SER A 50 -3.95 32.30 -3.75
C SER A 50 -5.44 32.08 -3.46
N LEU A 51 -5.78 30.97 -2.79
CA LEU A 51 -7.09 30.72 -2.17
C LEU A 51 -7.13 31.10 -0.68
N ARG A 52 -6.02 31.58 -0.12
CA ARG A 52 -5.91 31.87 1.32
C ARG A 52 -6.94 32.93 1.73
N GLY A 53 -7.72 32.63 2.76
CA GLY A 53 -8.78 33.52 3.25
C GLY A 53 -10.01 33.57 2.35
N GLY A 54 -10.06 32.78 1.27
CA GLY A 54 -11.23 32.63 0.44
C GLY A 54 -12.34 31.84 1.12
N ALA A 55 -13.58 32.07 0.67
CA ALA A 55 -14.75 31.29 1.06
C ALA A 55 -15.37 30.67 -0.19
N LEU A 56 -15.63 29.37 -0.14
CA LEU A 56 -16.38 28.65 -1.15
C LEU A 56 -17.87 28.94 -0.96
N VAL A 57 -18.49 29.52 -1.99
CA VAL A 57 -19.94 29.67 -2.08
C VAL A 57 -20.58 28.30 -2.27
N LEU A 58 -21.82 28.14 -1.78
CA LEU A 58 -22.59 26.91 -1.90
C LEU A 58 -22.55 26.34 -3.32
N THR A 59 -21.91 25.18 -3.46
CA THR A 59 -21.59 24.53 -4.72
C THR A 59 -22.05 23.07 -4.69
N PRO A 60 -22.93 22.63 -5.60
CA PRO A 60 -23.32 21.22 -5.70
C PRO A 60 -22.15 20.36 -6.23
N LEU A 61 -21.98 19.17 -5.64
CA LEU A 61 -21.06 18.14 -6.10
C LEU A 61 -21.83 17.04 -6.84
N TYR A 62 -21.44 16.83 -8.09
CA TYR A 62 -22.10 15.89 -9.00
C TYR A 62 -21.35 14.56 -9.05
N GLY A 63 -22.11 13.48 -9.14
CA GLY A 63 -21.56 12.18 -9.54
C GLY A 63 -21.44 12.07 -11.05
N ALA A 64 -20.84 10.97 -11.51
CA ALA A 64 -20.72 10.66 -12.94
C ALA A 64 -22.09 10.47 -13.64
N ASP A 65 -23.15 10.23 -12.86
CA ASP A 65 -24.55 10.16 -13.31
C ASP A 65 -25.22 11.53 -13.47
N GLY A 66 -24.50 12.63 -13.22
CA GLY A 66 -25.00 14.01 -13.35
C GLY A 66 -25.93 14.45 -12.22
N GLN A 67 -26.04 13.65 -11.15
CA GLN A 67 -26.92 13.91 -10.02
C GLN A 67 -26.13 14.47 -8.84
N ILE A 68 -26.80 15.23 -7.97
CA ILE A 68 -26.16 15.85 -6.81
C ILE A 68 -26.03 14.81 -5.69
N TYR A 69 -24.80 14.61 -5.23
CA TYR A 69 -24.50 13.73 -4.08
C TYR A 69 -24.20 14.51 -2.81
N ALA A 70 -23.63 15.71 -2.93
CA ALA A 70 -23.29 16.55 -1.79
C ALA A 70 -23.34 18.04 -2.12
N MET A 71 -23.47 18.89 -1.10
CA MET A 71 -23.48 20.34 -1.20
C MET A 71 -22.30 20.91 -0.41
N ALA A 72 -21.35 21.52 -1.11
CA ALA A 72 -20.10 22.04 -0.59
C ALA A 72 -20.17 23.55 -0.29
N GLN A 73 -19.66 23.99 0.86
CA GLN A 73 -19.52 25.39 1.23
C GLN A 73 -18.52 25.56 2.39
N GLY A 74 -17.95 26.75 2.54
CA GLY A 74 -17.22 27.11 3.76
C GLY A 74 -15.93 27.88 3.50
N ASN A 75 -15.18 28.12 4.57
CA ASN A 75 -13.90 28.82 4.51
C ASN A 75 -12.78 27.89 4.06
N ILE A 76 -11.93 28.35 3.14
CA ILE A 76 -10.86 27.55 2.57
C ILE A 76 -9.63 27.65 3.46
N ALA A 77 -9.17 26.50 3.96
CA ALA A 77 -7.88 26.38 4.64
C ALA A 77 -6.81 25.99 3.61
N VAL A 78 -5.81 26.86 3.44
CA VAL A 78 -4.65 26.62 2.57
C VAL A 78 -3.43 26.36 3.44
N GLY A 79 -2.77 25.21 3.24
CA GLY A 79 -1.52 24.88 3.93
C GLY A 79 -0.35 25.61 3.28
N GLY A 80 0.42 26.39 4.05
CA GLY A 80 1.67 27.01 3.56
C GLY A 80 2.05 28.33 4.21
N LEU A 81 3.35 28.53 4.40
CA LEU A 81 3.99 29.80 4.77
C LEU A 81 4.44 30.47 3.45
N GLY A 82 3.86 31.61 3.12
CA GLY A 82 4.32 32.42 1.98
C GLY A 82 4.91 33.71 2.54
N VAL A 83 6.23 33.86 2.47
CA VAL A 83 6.92 35.10 2.85
C VAL A 83 7.47 35.72 1.58
N SER A 84 7.05 36.96 1.29
CA SER A 84 7.62 37.78 0.22
C SER A 84 8.65 38.73 0.83
N GLY A 85 9.91 38.62 0.39
CA GLY A 85 10.95 39.58 0.73
C GLY A 85 10.77 40.90 -0.03
N ARG A 86 11.16 42.02 0.59
CA ARG A 86 11.19 43.36 -0.06
C ARG A 86 12.22 43.46 -1.21
N ASP A 87 13.07 42.46 -1.36
CA ASP A 87 14.11 42.28 -2.38
C ASP A 87 13.63 41.54 -3.64
N GLY A 88 12.37 41.07 -3.66
CA GLY A 88 11.80 40.31 -4.77
C GLY A 88 11.96 38.79 -4.66
N SER A 89 12.59 38.28 -3.60
CA SER A 89 12.76 36.86 -3.36
C SER A 89 11.45 36.23 -2.84
N GLN A 90 10.92 35.24 -3.55
CA GLN A 90 9.75 34.44 -3.13
C GLN A 90 10.18 33.01 -2.78
N VAL A 91 9.97 32.60 -1.53
CA VAL A 91 10.08 31.19 -1.12
C VAL A 91 8.66 30.73 -0.76
N SER A 92 8.01 30.04 -1.70
CA SER A 92 6.71 29.42 -1.46
C SER A 92 6.92 27.99 -0.99
N VAL A 93 6.83 27.75 0.32
CA VAL A 93 6.69 26.39 0.85
C VAL A 93 5.20 26.08 0.85
N ASN A 94 4.79 25.20 -0.07
CA ASN A 94 3.41 24.79 -0.40
C ASN A 94 2.68 25.64 -1.45
N VAL A 95 1.73 24.99 -2.13
CA VAL A 95 0.96 25.49 -3.27
C VAL A 95 -0.24 26.29 -2.76
N ALA A 96 -0.21 27.62 -2.90
CA ALA A 96 -1.24 28.51 -2.37
C ALA A 96 -2.59 28.47 -3.13
N THR A 97 -2.66 27.69 -4.22
CA THR A 97 -3.79 27.56 -5.14
C THR A 97 -4.67 26.33 -4.89
N VAL A 98 -4.34 25.55 -3.85
CA VAL A 98 -5.13 24.40 -3.39
C VAL A 98 -5.43 24.56 -1.91
N GLY A 99 -6.67 24.32 -1.51
CA GLY A 99 -7.09 24.34 -0.12
C GLY A 99 -8.07 23.21 0.20
N ARG A 100 -8.21 22.91 1.49
CA ARG A 100 -9.16 21.93 2.00
C ARG A 100 -10.20 22.63 2.86
N ILE A 101 -11.44 22.13 2.81
CA ILE A 101 -12.47 22.46 3.80
C ILE A 101 -12.84 21.16 4.49
N ALA A 102 -12.40 21.01 5.73
CA ALA A 102 -12.79 19.86 6.54
C ALA A 102 -14.30 19.92 6.80
N ASP A 103 -14.99 18.79 6.67
CA ASP A 103 -16.46 18.71 6.82
C ASP A 103 -17.22 19.73 5.93
N GLY A 104 -16.60 20.13 4.82
CA GLY A 104 -17.04 21.25 3.98
C GLY A 104 -18.23 20.92 3.08
N ALA A 105 -18.59 19.65 2.91
CA ALA A 105 -19.78 19.26 2.17
C ALA A 105 -20.76 18.45 3.01
N SER A 106 -22.05 18.74 2.85
CA SER A 106 -23.16 17.93 3.36
C SER A 106 -23.54 16.90 2.31
N VAL A 107 -23.60 15.63 2.67
CA VAL A 107 -24.14 14.58 1.80
C VAL A 107 -25.64 14.81 1.67
N GLU A 108 -26.14 14.89 0.44
CA GLU A 108 -27.57 15.06 0.16
C GLU A 108 -28.21 13.75 -0.32
N ARG A 109 -27.40 12.83 -0.86
CA ARG A 109 -27.87 11.59 -1.44
C ARG A 109 -26.93 10.44 -1.12
N ALA A 110 -27.51 9.36 -0.58
CA ALA A 110 -26.78 8.11 -0.38
C ALA A 110 -26.59 7.35 -1.70
N VAL A 111 -25.52 6.58 -1.81
CA VAL A 111 -25.29 5.63 -2.91
C VAL A 111 -26.04 4.34 -2.61
N ALA A 112 -26.86 3.87 -3.55
CA ALA A 112 -27.51 2.57 -3.44
C ALA A 112 -26.48 1.46 -3.70
N THR A 113 -25.98 0.84 -2.63
CA THR A 113 -24.95 -0.22 -2.72
C THR A 113 -25.52 -1.61 -2.97
N GLY A 114 -26.84 -1.79 -2.83
CA GLY A 114 -27.49 -3.11 -2.91
C GLY A 114 -27.14 -4.03 -1.72
N PHE A 115 -26.47 -3.52 -0.68
CA PHE A 115 -26.00 -4.33 0.44
C PHE A 115 -27.11 -5.11 1.14
N GLU A 116 -28.34 -4.57 1.21
CA GLU A 116 -29.47 -5.21 1.88
C GLU A 116 -30.11 -6.35 1.08
N THR A 117 -30.21 -6.16 -0.24
CA THR A 117 -31.10 -6.94 -1.12
C THR A 117 -30.38 -7.77 -2.17
N ALA A 118 -29.09 -7.51 -2.44
CA ALA A 118 -28.34 -8.26 -3.45
C ALA A 118 -28.27 -9.75 -3.07
N PRO A 119 -28.45 -10.69 -4.01
CA PRO A 119 -28.49 -12.13 -3.70
C PRO A 119 -27.16 -12.67 -3.14
N ALA A 120 -26.04 -12.04 -3.50
CA ALA A 120 -24.74 -12.33 -2.95
C ALA A 120 -23.93 -11.03 -2.84
N LEU A 121 -23.07 -10.94 -1.83
CA LEU A 121 -22.06 -9.90 -1.72
C LEU A 121 -20.77 -10.34 -2.41
N LYS A 122 -20.01 -9.39 -2.93
CA LYS A 122 -18.68 -9.66 -3.49
C LYS A 122 -17.63 -9.14 -2.53
N PHE A 123 -16.78 -10.04 -2.05
CA PHE A 123 -15.61 -9.74 -1.25
C PHE A 123 -14.38 -9.80 -2.15
N ASN A 124 -13.74 -8.66 -2.37
CA ASN A 124 -12.58 -8.56 -3.25
C ASN A 124 -11.29 -8.55 -2.44
N LEU A 125 -10.35 -9.41 -2.79
CA LEU A 125 -9.01 -9.41 -2.23
C LEU A 125 -8.21 -8.19 -2.73
N HIS A 126 -7.31 -7.68 -1.90
CA HIS A 126 -6.40 -6.60 -2.31
C HIS A 126 -5.44 -7.01 -3.42
N LYS A 127 -5.04 -8.29 -3.45
CA LYS A 127 -4.16 -8.87 -4.46
C LYS A 127 -4.82 -10.10 -5.06
N ALA A 128 -4.80 -10.19 -6.39
CA ALA A 128 -5.28 -11.35 -7.12
C ALA A 128 -4.40 -12.57 -6.80
N ASP A 129 -4.97 -13.61 -6.19
CA ASP A 129 -4.30 -14.87 -5.89
C ASP A 129 -5.31 -15.98 -5.56
N PHE A 130 -5.35 -17.04 -6.38
CA PHE A 130 -6.31 -18.13 -6.24
C PHE A 130 -6.12 -18.95 -4.97
N LEU A 131 -4.89 -19.13 -4.49
CA LEU A 131 -4.62 -19.90 -3.28
C LEU A 131 -5.12 -19.15 -2.03
N THR A 132 -4.88 -17.84 -1.97
CA THR A 132 -5.43 -16.96 -0.93
C THR A 132 -6.94 -16.95 -0.99
N ALA A 133 -7.54 -16.79 -2.18
CA ALA A 133 -8.99 -16.85 -2.35
C ALA A 133 -9.59 -18.19 -1.89
N ALA A 134 -8.93 -19.31 -2.19
CA ALA A 134 -9.33 -20.63 -1.72
C ALA A 134 -9.25 -20.76 -0.21
N ARG A 135 -8.18 -20.30 0.42
CA ARG A 135 -8.03 -20.32 1.89
C ARG A 135 -9.07 -19.44 2.59
N VAL A 136 -9.39 -18.28 2.03
CA VAL A 136 -10.47 -17.41 2.55
C VAL A 136 -11.82 -18.12 2.41
N ARG A 137 -12.14 -18.66 1.24
CA ARG A 137 -13.37 -19.45 1.02
C ARG A 137 -13.48 -20.60 2.04
N ASP A 138 -12.40 -21.34 2.24
CA ASP A 138 -12.39 -22.51 3.12
C ASP A 138 -12.54 -22.11 4.58
N ALA A 139 -11.88 -21.03 5.02
CA ALA A 139 -12.04 -20.48 6.37
C ALA A 139 -13.49 -20.03 6.63
N ILE A 140 -14.12 -19.36 5.66
CA ILE A 140 -15.53 -18.96 5.79
C ILE A 140 -16.43 -20.19 5.82
N ASN A 141 -16.26 -21.14 4.89
CA ASN A 141 -17.11 -22.33 4.79
C ASN A 141 -16.93 -23.30 5.96
N ALA A 142 -15.79 -23.27 6.66
CA ALA A 142 -15.59 -24.05 7.88
C ALA A 142 -16.53 -23.62 9.01
N ARG A 143 -16.86 -22.33 9.11
CA ARG A 143 -17.80 -21.79 10.10
C ARG A 143 -19.22 -21.65 9.56
N TYR A 144 -19.34 -21.34 8.27
CA TYR A 144 -20.59 -21.07 7.56
C TYR A 144 -20.67 -21.88 6.25
N PRO A 145 -21.04 -23.17 6.33
CA PRO A 145 -21.02 -24.07 5.19
C PRO A 145 -21.89 -23.56 4.02
N GLY A 146 -21.29 -23.50 2.83
CA GLY A 146 -21.98 -23.08 1.60
C GLY A 146 -22.14 -21.57 1.42
N THR A 147 -21.62 -20.75 2.33
CA THR A 147 -21.73 -19.29 2.25
C THR A 147 -20.75 -18.67 1.25
N ALA A 148 -19.54 -19.20 1.13
CA ALA A 148 -18.51 -18.63 0.26
C ALA A 148 -18.24 -19.49 -0.99
N SER A 149 -18.12 -18.83 -2.14
CA SER A 149 -17.64 -19.43 -3.39
C SER A 149 -16.67 -18.49 -4.10
N ILE A 150 -15.70 -19.05 -4.83
CA ILE A 150 -14.72 -18.26 -5.60
C ILE A 150 -15.37 -17.88 -6.93
N ALA A 151 -15.48 -16.59 -7.21
CA ALA A 151 -15.96 -16.10 -8.50
C ALA A 151 -14.81 -15.95 -9.50
N ASP A 152 -13.68 -15.40 -9.06
CA ASP A 152 -12.45 -15.23 -9.83
C ASP A 152 -11.22 -15.11 -8.90
N GLY A 153 -10.04 -14.79 -9.45
CA GLY A 153 -8.78 -14.70 -8.67
C GLY A 153 -8.72 -13.55 -7.66
N VAL A 154 -9.70 -12.63 -7.68
CA VAL A 154 -9.83 -11.49 -6.75
C VAL A 154 -11.12 -11.58 -5.95
N SER A 155 -12.20 -12.03 -6.57
CA SER A 155 -13.55 -11.91 -6.04
C SER A 155 -14.07 -13.22 -5.44
N ILE A 156 -14.58 -13.13 -4.22
CA ILE A 156 -15.27 -14.21 -3.50
C ILE A 156 -16.74 -13.79 -3.37
N ALA A 157 -17.66 -14.63 -3.84
CA ALA A 157 -19.08 -14.43 -3.68
C ALA A 157 -19.57 -15.00 -2.35
N LEU A 158 -20.24 -14.17 -1.55
CA LEU A 158 -20.78 -14.48 -0.25
C LEU A 158 -22.32 -14.49 -0.31
N ALA A 159 -22.91 -15.68 -0.19
CA ALA A 159 -24.35 -15.88 -0.07
C ALA A 159 -24.78 -15.68 1.38
N LEU A 160 -24.98 -14.42 1.79
CA LEU A 160 -25.44 -14.04 3.12
C LEU A 160 -26.96 -13.86 3.14
N PRO A 161 -27.63 -14.13 4.29
CA PRO A 161 -29.06 -13.86 4.46
C PRO A 161 -29.40 -12.40 4.12
N LEU A 162 -30.61 -12.14 3.63
CA LEU A 162 -31.06 -10.78 3.32
C LEU A 162 -31.26 -9.98 4.62
N GLY A 163 -31.15 -8.65 4.50
CA GLY A 163 -31.36 -7.72 5.62
C GLY A 163 -30.05 -7.19 6.21
N ASN A 164 -30.04 -5.88 6.50
CA ASN A 164 -28.83 -5.18 6.90
C ASN A 164 -28.21 -5.74 8.20
N ASP A 165 -29.04 -5.96 9.23
CA ASP A 165 -28.55 -6.40 10.55
C ASP A 165 -27.88 -7.79 10.48
N ALA A 166 -28.57 -8.76 9.87
CA ALA A 166 -28.04 -10.11 9.69
C ALA A 166 -26.74 -10.14 8.86
N ARG A 167 -26.66 -9.31 7.80
CA ARG A 167 -25.45 -9.21 6.96
C ARG A 167 -24.30 -8.54 7.69
N SER A 168 -24.55 -7.44 8.38
CA SER A 168 -23.52 -6.72 9.12
C SER A 168 -22.94 -7.58 10.24
N GLY A 169 -23.78 -8.31 10.99
CA GLY A 169 -23.32 -9.25 12.01
C GLY A 169 -22.44 -10.34 11.43
N LEU A 170 -22.90 -11.01 10.37
CA LEU A 170 -22.14 -12.10 9.76
C LEU A 170 -20.85 -11.61 9.08
N MET A 171 -20.86 -10.40 8.48
CA MET A 171 -19.66 -9.81 7.90
C MET A 171 -18.62 -9.49 8.97
N ALA A 172 -19.02 -8.92 10.11
CA ALA A 172 -18.11 -8.65 11.22
C ALA A 172 -17.45 -9.95 11.74
N GLU A 173 -18.18 -11.06 11.76
CA GLU A 173 -17.62 -12.35 12.12
C GLU A 173 -16.66 -12.91 11.06
N ILE A 174 -16.97 -12.74 9.77
CA ILE A 174 -16.11 -13.13 8.66
C ILE A 174 -14.79 -12.32 8.68
N GLU A 175 -14.86 -11.02 8.95
CA GLU A 175 -13.68 -10.13 9.04
C GLU A 175 -12.69 -10.55 10.14
N MET A 176 -13.15 -11.26 11.16
CA MET A 176 -12.30 -11.77 12.24
C MET A 176 -11.68 -13.15 11.97
N LEU A 177 -11.98 -13.79 10.83
CA LEU A 177 -11.46 -15.13 10.54
C LEU A 177 -9.95 -15.09 10.26
N PRO A 178 -9.13 -15.89 10.96
CA PRO A 178 -7.71 -15.97 10.67
C PRO A 178 -7.49 -16.72 9.36
N VAL A 179 -6.82 -16.08 8.40
CA VAL A 179 -6.43 -16.70 7.13
C VAL A 179 -4.97 -16.41 6.87
N THR A 180 -4.17 -17.46 6.67
CA THR A 180 -2.78 -17.33 6.22
C THR A 180 -2.77 -17.14 4.70
N PRO A 181 -2.36 -15.98 4.16
CA PRO A 181 -2.31 -15.76 2.72
C PRO A 181 -1.34 -16.73 2.03
N ALA A 182 -1.46 -16.84 0.71
CA ALA A 182 -0.49 -17.61 -0.07
C ALA A 182 0.94 -17.06 0.12
N PRO A 183 1.96 -17.94 0.09
CA PRO A 183 3.34 -17.50 0.09
C PRO A 183 3.59 -16.51 -1.04
N VAL A 184 4.26 -15.42 -0.73
CA VAL A 184 4.69 -14.44 -1.74
C VAL A 184 5.94 -14.95 -2.46
N ALA A 185 6.09 -14.61 -3.74
CA ALA A 185 7.32 -14.90 -4.46
C ALA A 185 8.52 -14.26 -3.74
N ALA A 186 9.63 -15.00 -3.66
CA ALA A 186 10.90 -14.51 -3.16
C ALA A 186 11.35 -13.27 -3.95
N LYS A 187 11.57 -12.15 -3.27
CA LYS A 187 11.92 -10.88 -3.92
C LYS A 187 12.99 -10.13 -3.13
N VAL A 188 14.00 -9.65 -3.86
CA VAL A 188 15.08 -8.78 -3.38
C VAL A 188 15.02 -7.48 -4.18
N VAL A 189 14.85 -6.36 -3.48
CA VAL A 189 14.88 -5.02 -4.08
C VAL A 189 16.13 -4.31 -3.59
N VAL A 190 16.97 -3.83 -4.50
CA VAL A 190 18.20 -3.11 -4.15
C VAL A 190 18.16 -1.73 -4.77
N ASN A 191 18.37 -0.68 -3.98
CA ASN A 191 18.62 0.65 -4.49
C ASN A 191 20.13 0.85 -4.67
N SER A 192 20.55 0.91 -5.93
CA SER A 192 21.97 1.01 -6.30
C SER A 192 22.64 2.31 -5.85
N ARG A 193 21.85 3.37 -5.61
CA ARG A 193 22.34 4.69 -5.17
C ARG A 193 22.48 4.78 -3.66
N THR A 194 21.50 4.26 -2.91
CA THR A 194 21.46 4.38 -1.45
C THR A 194 22.01 3.16 -0.72
N GLY A 195 22.22 2.05 -1.41
CA GLY A 195 22.61 0.76 -0.79
C GLY A 195 21.49 0.11 0.01
N THR A 196 20.26 0.61 -0.10
CA THR A 196 19.11 0.04 0.62
C THR A 196 18.71 -1.28 -0.03
N VAL A 197 18.69 -2.35 0.77
CA VAL A 197 18.26 -3.69 0.34
C VAL A 197 17.00 -4.08 1.10
N VAL A 198 15.95 -4.50 0.38
CA VAL A 198 14.70 -5.00 0.94
C VAL A 198 14.50 -6.43 0.48
N ILE A 199 14.37 -7.34 1.45
CA ILE A 199 14.25 -8.78 1.24
C ILE A 199 12.98 -9.26 1.93
N ASN A 200 12.23 -10.17 1.30
CA ASN A 200 11.13 -10.84 1.97
C ASN A 200 11.53 -12.22 2.51
N ASP A 201 10.76 -12.72 3.48
CA ASP A 201 11.00 -14.00 4.15
C ASP A 201 10.95 -15.22 3.19
N ALA A 202 10.41 -15.07 1.98
CA ALA A 202 10.38 -16.15 1.00
C ALA A 202 11.74 -16.43 0.33
N VAL A 203 12.72 -15.54 0.46
CA VAL A 203 14.05 -15.72 -0.15
C VAL A 203 14.80 -16.87 0.51
N ARG A 204 15.41 -17.74 -0.31
CA ARG A 204 16.27 -18.85 0.13
C ARG A 204 17.62 -18.77 -0.59
N LEU A 205 18.66 -19.16 0.13
CA LEU A 205 20.02 -19.29 -0.37
C LEU A 205 20.38 -20.77 -0.41
N ALA A 206 20.89 -21.23 -1.54
CA ALA A 206 21.52 -22.54 -1.69
C ALA A 206 23.05 -22.40 -1.58
N PRO A 207 23.80 -23.51 -1.38
CA PRO A 207 25.24 -23.47 -1.25
C PRO A 207 25.90 -22.78 -2.45
N ALA A 208 26.89 -21.95 -2.16
CA ALA A 208 27.58 -21.15 -3.17
C ALA A 208 28.93 -20.64 -2.65
N ALA A 209 29.84 -20.37 -3.57
CA ALA A 209 31.03 -19.57 -3.28
C ALA A 209 31.13 -18.45 -4.31
N VAL A 210 31.24 -17.20 -3.83
CA VAL A 210 31.39 -16.01 -4.68
C VAL A 210 32.64 -15.27 -4.25
N SER A 211 33.53 -15.02 -5.20
CA SER A 211 34.71 -14.18 -5.01
C SER A 211 34.49 -12.85 -5.70
N HIS A 212 34.51 -11.75 -4.95
CA HIS A 212 34.31 -10.40 -5.47
C HIS A 212 35.29 -9.42 -4.82
N GLY A 213 36.16 -8.80 -5.62
CA GLY A 213 37.23 -7.94 -5.11
C GLY A 213 38.19 -8.70 -4.19
N LYS A 214 38.27 -8.28 -2.92
CA LYS A 214 39.08 -8.92 -1.87
C LYS A 214 38.28 -9.87 -0.96
N LEU A 215 36.97 -10.02 -1.23
CA LEU A 215 36.05 -10.78 -0.41
C LEU A 215 35.75 -12.13 -1.05
N VAL A 216 35.84 -13.18 -0.26
CA VAL A 216 35.37 -14.52 -0.61
C VAL A 216 34.22 -14.87 0.31
N ILE A 217 33.04 -15.07 -0.27
CA ILE A 217 31.81 -15.43 0.43
C ILE A 217 31.56 -16.90 0.16
N ARG A 218 31.45 -17.72 1.20
CA ARG A 218 31.12 -19.14 1.11
C ARG A 218 29.88 -19.44 1.94
N ILE A 219 28.91 -20.09 1.30
CA ILE A 219 27.64 -20.50 1.87
C ILE A 219 27.61 -22.02 1.81
N ASP A 220 27.62 -22.68 2.97
CA ASP A 220 27.49 -24.12 3.12
C ASP A 220 26.12 -24.45 3.74
N GLU A 221 25.55 -25.61 3.39
CA GLU A 221 24.38 -26.16 4.09
C GLU A 221 24.82 -27.29 5.01
N ASN A 222 24.35 -27.26 6.27
CA ASN A 222 24.63 -28.29 7.26
C ASN A 222 23.33 -28.65 8.03
N PRO A 223 22.37 -29.30 7.36
CA PRO A 223 21.08 -29.62 7.97
C PRO A 223 21.25 -30.57 9.16
N THR A 224 20.63 -30.23 10.29
CA THR A 224 20.66 -31.05 11.50
C THR A 224 19.38 -31.85 11.61
N VAL A 225 19.51 -33.17 11.79
CA VAL A 225 18.35 -34.05 12.01
C VAL A 225 18.01 -34.06 13.49
N VAL A 226 16.84 -33.58 13.86
CA VAL A 226 16.33 -33.63 15.23
C VAL A 226 15.41 -34.84 15.33
N GLN A 227 15.95 -35.93 15.89
CA GLN A 227 15.20 -37.16 16.15
C GLN A 227 14.72 -37.20 17.61
N PRO A 228 13.41 -37.29 17.85
CA PRO A 228 12.85 -37.49 19.19
C PRO A 228 13.30 -38.81 19.83
N ALA A 229 13.24 -38.88 21.17
CA ALA A 229 13.66 -40.06 21.92
C ALA A 229 12.91 -41.33 21.49
N PRO A 230 13.55 -42.53 21.55
CA PRO A 230 12.89 -43.79 21.23
C PRO A 230 11.61 -43.97 22.07
N PHE A 231 10.54 -44.46 21.44
CA PHE A 231 9.20 -44.61 22.03
C PHE A 231 8.45 -43.31 22.37
N SER A 232 8.99 -42.13 22.00
CA SER A 232 8.20 -40.89 22.02
C SER A 232 7.25 -40.83 20.82
N GLN A 233 6.13 -40.13 20.97
CA GLN A 233 5.18 -39.83 19.87
C GLN A 233 5.69 -38.71 18.94
N GLY A 234 6.97 -38.32 19.06
CA GLY A 234 7.55 -37.25 18.25
C GLY A 234 7.90 -37.75 16.84
N GLN A 235 7.78 -36.85 15.85
CA GLN A 235 8.21 -37.12 14.48
C GLN A 235 9.63 -36.56 14.26
N THR A 236 10.48 -37.32 13.58
CA THR A 236 11.80 -36.81 13.14
C THR A 236 11.59 -35.61 12.22
N ALA A 237 12.19 -34.48 12.58
CA ALA A 237 12.20 -33.28 11.75
C ALA A 237 13.63 -32.97 11.28
N VAL A 238 13.75 -32.47 10.06
CA VAL A 238 15.02 -31.94 9.54
C VAL A 238 14.99 -30.43 9.76
N GLU A 239 15.93 -29.92 10.56
CA GLU A 239 16.13 -28.49 10.75
C GLU A 239 17.17 -28.00 9.74
N GLN A 240 16.78 -27.03 8.92
CA GLN A 240 17.68 -26.42 7.94
C GLN A 240 18.62 -25.47 8.68
N SER A 241 19.93 -25.67 8.53
CA SER A 241 20.98 -24.80 9.06
C SER A 241 22.01 -24.57 7.96
N SER A 242 22.45 -23.32 7.81
CA SER A 242 23.42 -22.91 6.78
C SER A 242 24.58 -22.16 7.42
N ASP A 243 25.82 -22.52 7.10
CA ASP A 243 27.00 -21.82 7.60
C ASP A 243 27.50 -20.84 6.53
N ILE A 244 27.64 -19.56 6.89
CA ILE A 244 28.10 -18.52 5.97
C ILE A 244 29.42 -17.95 6.51
N SER A 245 30.48 -18.04 5.72
CA SER A 245 31.80 -17.49 6.05
C SER A 245 32.24 -16.45 5.01
N ILE A 246 32.72 -15.30 5.47
CA ILE A 246 33.26 -14.24 4.63
C ILE A 246 34.73 -14.03 4.98
N GLU A 247 35.63 -14.24 4.01
CA GLU A 247 37.06 -14.03 4.16
C GLU A 247 37.51 -12.80 3.37
N GLU A 248 38.11 -11.83 4.06
CA GLU A 248 38.82 -10.71 3.42
C GLU A 248 40.31 -11.03 3.31
N GLN A 249 40.92 -10.87 2.13
CA GLN A 249 42.35 -11.14 1.91
C GLN A 249 43.31 -10.13 2.62
N SER A 250 42.87 -9.40 3.64
CA SER A 250 43.72 -8.55 4.48
C SER A 250 43.36 -8.72 5.96
N SER A 251 44.38 -8.87 6.80
CA SER A 251 44.33 -9.42 8.15
C SER A 251 43.29 -8.76 9.09
N ARG A 252 42.15 -9.43 9.26
CA ARG A 252 41.36 -9.57 10.50
C ARG A 252 40.21 -10.52 10.20
N VAL A 253 40.27 -11.72 10.77
CA VAL A 253 39.21 -12.73 10.64
C VAL A 253 38.05 -12.27 11.52
N ALA A 254 36.93 -11.91 10.91
CA ALA A 254 35.67 -11.74 11.62
C ALA A 254 35.00 -13.12 11.76
N TYR A 255 34.80 -13.58 12.99
CA TYR A 255 33.99 -14.76 13.24
C TYR A 255 32.51 -14.38 13.14
N LEU A 256 31.79 -14.99 12.19
CA LEU A 256 30.33 -14.87 12.09
C LEU A 256 29.66 -16.02 12.87
N PRO A 257 28.57 -15.76 13.62
CA PRO A 257 27.74 -16.82 14.17
C PRO A 257 26.98 -17.57 13.05
N ALA A 258 26.83 -18.88 13.23
CA ALA A 258 26.22 -19.81 12.29
C ALA A 258 24.70 -19.62 12.12
N ALA A 259 24.22 -19.91 10.90
CA ALA A 259 22.82 -20.01 10.48
C ALA A 259 22.00 -18.74 10.51
N ALA A 260 21.95 -18.01 9.39
CA ALA A 260 20.84 -17.09 9.15
C ALA A 260 20.65 -16.71 7.66
N SER A 261 19.48 -16.14 7.40
CA SER A 261 18.88 -15.75 6.12
C SER A 261 19.74 -14.85 5.23
N LEU A 262 19.29 -14.53 4.00
CA LEU A 262 19.95 -13.53 3.16
C LEU A 262 20.14 -12.16 3.87
N ASN A 263 19.28 -11.84 4.84
CA ASN A 263 19.42 -10.62 5.63
C ASN A 263 20.78 -10.54 6.32
N ASP A 264 21.24 -11.66 6.86
CA ASP A 264 22.46 -11.74 7.66
C ASP A 264 23.71 -11.64 6.78
N VAL A 265 23.62 -12.12 5.53
CA VAL A 265 24.65 -11.88 4.50
C VAL A 265 24.75 -10.40 4.21
N VAL A 266 23.62 -9.72 3.98
CA VAL A 266 23.61 -8.29 3.66
C VAL A 266 24.11 -7.46 4.84
N ASP A 267 23.71 -7.81 6.07
CA ASP A 267 24.18 -7.14 7.28
C ASP A 267 25.69 -7.33 7.49
N ALA A 268 26.21 -8.53 7.28
CA ALA A 268 27.64 -8.79 7.35
C ALA A 268 28.43 -8.01 6.28
N LEU A 269 27.93 -7.96 5.04
CA LEU A 269 28.57 -7.19 3.97
C LEU A 269 28.51 -5.68 4.25
N ASN A 270 27.41 -5.18 4.81
CA ASN A 270 27.30 -3.78 5.24
C ASN A 270 28.30 -3.45 6.37
N LEU A 271 28.47 -4.36 7.35
CA LEU A 271 29.46 -4.21 8.43
C LEU A 271 30.91 -4.21 7.91
N LEU A 272 31.18 -4.96 6.84
CA LEU A 272 32.46 -4.98 6.15
C LEU A 272 32.68 -3.77 5.22
N GLY A 273 31.71 -2.84 5.14
CA GLY A 273 31.82 -1.61 4.37
C GLY A 273 31.71 -1.84 2.85
N VAL A 274 31.04 -2.90 2.42
CA VAL A 274 30.81 -3.18 1.00
C VAL A 274 29.92 -2.10 0.39
N GLY A 275 30.34 -1.54 -0.75
CA GLY A 275 29.59 -0.51 -1.44
C GLY A 275 28.27 -1.03 -2.03
N ALA A 276 27.29 -0.14 -2.20
CA ALA A 276 26.00 -0.47 -2.81
C ALA A 276 26.12 -1.13 -4.19
N ALA A 277 27.08 -0.67 -5.01
CA ALA A 277 27.35 -1.24 -6.32
C ALA A 277 27.88 -2.69 -6.21
N ASP A 278 28.80 -2.93 -5.28
CA ASP A 278 29.40 -4.25 -5.07
C ASP A 278 28.38 -5.25 -4.51
N LEU A 279 27.48 -4.80 -3.62
CA LEU A 279 26.35 -5.60 -3.13
C LEU A 279 25.44 -6.08 -4.26
N VAL A 280 25.09 -5.19 -5.20
CA VAL A 280 24.27 -5.55 -6.36
C VAL A 280 24.97 -6.64 -7.18
N VAL A 281 26.26 -6.48 -7.46
CA VAL A 281 27.02 -7.45 -8.26
C VAL A 281 27.13 -8.81 -7.56
N ILE A 282 27.36 -8.82 -6.25
CA ILE A 282 27.40 -10.07 -5.46
C ILE A 282 26.04 -10.79 -5.50
N LEU A 283 24.95 -10.07 -5.26
CA LEU A 283 23.59 -10.65 -5.27
C LEU A 283 23.18 -11.11 -6.68
N GLU A 284 23.53 -10.37 -7.73
CA GLU A 284 23.32 -10.78 -9.12
C GLU A 284 24.13 -12.03 -9.45
N SER A 285 25.38 -12.12 -8.98
CA SER A 285 26.23 -13.30 -9.18
C SER A 285 25.63 -14.54 -8.51
N LEU A 286 25.14 -14.41 -7.27
CA LEU A 286 24.44 -15.48 -6.56
C LEU A 286 23.15 -15.90 -7.29
N LYS A 287 22.42 -14.95 -7.87
CA LYS A 287 21.22 -15.25 -8.68
C LYS A 287 21.58 -15.98 -9.97
N GLN A 288 22.62 -15.55 -10.69
CA GLN A 288 23.09 -16.20 -11.92
C GLN A 288 23.62 -17.61 -11.67
N ALA A 289 24.25 -17.84 -10.52
CA ALA A 289 24.68 -19.17 -10.08
C ALA A 289 23.51 -20.09 -9.70
N GLY A 290 22.28 -19.57 -9.61
CA GLY A 290 21.10 -20.31 -9.14
C GLY A 290 21.05 -20.48 -7.62
N SER A 291 22.03 -19.96 -6.90
CA SER A 291 22.12 -20.05 -5.44
C SER A 291 21.20 -19.07 -4.72
N LEU A 292 20.85 -17.93 -5.33
CA LEU A 292 19.81 -17.04 -4.83
C LEU A 292 18.48 -17.29 -5.55
N GLN A 293 17.53 -17.90 -4.85
CA GLN A 293 16.19 -18.17 -5.37
C GLN A 293 15.27 -16.98 -5.10
N ALA A 294 15.39 -15.92 -5.91
CA ALA A 294 14.54 -14.74 -5.80
C ALA A 294 14.45 -13.95 -7.12
N GLU A 295 13.33 -13.25 -7.30
CA GLU A 295 13.25 -12.15 -8.25
C GLU A 295 14.09 -10.98 -7.72
N MET A 296 14.93 -10.40 -8.56
CA MET A 296 15.79 -9.27 -8.18
C MET A 296 15.37 -8.05 -8.98
N VAL A 297 15.13 -6.94 -8.29
CA VAL A 297 14.78 -5.64 -8.86
C VAL A 297 15.80 -4.61 -8.39
N VAL A 298 16.45 -3.94 -9.34
CA VAL A 298 17.42 -2.88 -9.06
C VAL A 298 16.77 -1.52 -9.37
N LEU A 299 16.88 -0.59 -8.41
CA LEU A 299 16.37 0.79 -8.47
C LEU A 299 17.51 1.82 -8.55
#